data_AF-A0A396ZRA7-F1
#
_entry.id   AF-A0A396ZRA7-F1
#
_cell.length_a   1.000
_cell.length_b   1.000
_cell.length_c   1.000
_cell.angle_alpha   90.00
_cell.angle_beta   90.00
_cell.angle_gamma   90.00
#
_symmetry.space_group_name_H-M   'P 1'
#
loop_
_entity.id
_entity.type
_entity.pdbx_description
1 polymer ?
#
loop_
_entity_poly.entity_id
_entity_poly.type
_entity_poly.pdbx_seq_one_letter_code
_entity_poly.pdbx_strand_id
1 'polypeptide(L)'
;VGAMGRNGVKVIIRARPTAVFAQNQIHIDQDENTIEISLADTKVEMVPSNKKDSWKFKFHQVLQNAGQDKVYEAIARDIVHGTIVDGINGTIMAYGQTGAGKTFTMIGDTRNYQHRGIAPRAIAQVFQEIENRIEIESTVHVSYMEIYNDRIFDLLAPDDDTDIHEYVIVEDAKGTYVRGLTQVETATEKDALDQLFNGELRRTVAEHQLNKRSNRSHCIFTFHISQKSRTGGNEHVVHSKLHLVDLAGSERLKKTMQDDEGGTSHKTTIKKESMYINQSLTFLEQCIVALGAREQRHIPYRQTKLTNVLKDSLGGNCNTLMFACVWGESKHLEETISTLKLAQRMMRVQNEATSIVETDPTILIKKYEKQIKELKQELTMHDSLVERTGVVYDEHTPEQKFELMRLVRAYVDSATDDDAVLQLTSLRHIKELFRQFKVLLKNAESASPQQFVTRSNTSNVSRENGTLDGSTLDDDDKLVGDPEDHAGFVLGLAPNGAMPSVMDVGPKKDGGLRASTDDSSVRDASPVDAADDKNNNDSKGEHVEVDKDDAYKVRKL
;
A
#
# COMPACT_ATOMS: atom_id res chain seq x y z
N VAL A 1 -28.35 -15.32 3.80
CA VAL A 1 -27.32 -14.70 4.67
C VAL A 1 -26.62 -15.82 5.41
N GLY A 2 -25.63 -16.45 4.75
CA GLY A 2 -24.85 -17.54 5.34
C GLY A 2 -23.84 -16.97 6.33
N ALA A 3 -23.53 -17.72 7.39
CA ALA A 3 -22.59 -17.34 8.42
C ALA A 3 -21.28 -16.78 7.82
N MET A 4 -20.94 -15.52 8.11
CA MET A 4 -19.62 -14.95 7.85
C MET A 4 -18.61 -15.75 8.69
N GLY A 5 -18.01 -16.77 8.09
CA GLY A 5 -16.99 -17.60 8.71
C GLY A 5 -15.68 -16.84 8.73
N ARG A 6 -15.16 -16.56 9.93
CA ARG A 6 -13.74 -16.24 10.09
C ARG A 6 -12.94 -17.38 9.48
N ASN A 7 -12.22 -17.08 8.40
CA ASN A 7 -11.39 -18.05 7.71
C ASN A 7 -9.94 -17.81 8.14
N GLY A 8 -9.38 -18.78 8.85
CA GLY A 8 -7.96 -18.77 9.15
C GLY A 8 -7.12 -18.86 7.87
N VAL A 9 -5.94 -18.27 7.87
CA VAL A 9 -5.01 -18.39 6.74
C VAL A 9 -4.64 -19.85 6.51
N LYS A 10 -4.85 -20.32 5.28
CA LYS A 10 -4.49 -21.68 4.87
C LYS A 10 -2.98 -21.78 4.64
N VAL A 11 -2.39 -22.91 4.99
CA VAL A 11 -0.93 -23.10 4.96
C VAL A 11 -0.59 -24.48 4.43
N ILE A 12 0.22 -24.53 3.38
CA ILE A 12 0.79 -25.75 2.81
C ILE A 12 2.30 -25.74 3.03
N ILE A 13 2.85 -26.83 3.55
CA ILE A 13 4.29 -27.04 3.53
C ILE A 13 4.67 -27.72 2.22
N ARG A 14 5.66 -27.16 1.51
CA ARG A 14 6.23 -27.78 0.32
C ARG A 14 7.70 -28.11 0.55
N ALA A 15 8.02 -29.38 0.71
CA ALA A 15 9.39 -29.87 0.79
C ALA A 15 9.89 -30.23 -0.61
N ARG A 16 10.93 -29.53 -1.06
CA ARG A 16 11.55 -29.79 -2.36
C ARG A 16 12.27 -31.15 -2.40
N PRO A 17 12.38 -31.78 -3.59
CA PRO A 17 13.31 -32.88 -3.79
C PRO A 17 14.76 -32.48 -3.50
N THR A 18 15.47 -33.40 -2.85
CA THR A 18 16.92 -33.34 -2.61
C THR A 18 17.50 -34.75 -2.72
N ALA A 19 18.76 -34.85 -3.16
CA ALA A 19 19.51 -36.09 -3.21
C ALA A 19 19.88 -36.62 -1.81
N VAL A 20 19.99 -35.75 -0.80
CA VAL A 20 20.49 -36.08 0.54
C VAL A 20 19.48 -35.66 1.59
N PHE A 21 18.28 -36.24 1.53
CA PHE A 21 17.23 -35.92 2.50
C PHE A 21 17.66 -36.34 3.92
N ALA A 22 17.43 -35.47 4.90
CA ALA A 22 17.81 -35.67 6.30
C ALA A 22 16.86 -36.62 7.02
N GLN A 23 16.75 -37.87 6.55
CA GLN A 23 15.76 -38.86 7.01
C GLN A 23 15.82 -39.16 8.52
N ASN A 24 17.01 -39.02 9.13
CA ASN A 24 17.21 -39.23 10.57
C ASN A 24 16.71 -38.06 11.42
N GLN A 25 16.61 -36.87 10.83
CA GLN A 25 16.28 -35.63 11.54
C GLN A 25 14.90 -35.09 11.18
N ILE A 26 14.39 -35.36 9.98
CA ILE A 26 13.11 -34.87 9.49
C ILE A 26 12.24 -36.07 9.11
N HIS A 27 11.12 -36.22 9.80
CA HIS A 27 10.08 -37.19 9.48
C HIS A 27 8.84 -36.44 8.95
N ILE A 28 8.43 -36.75 7.73
CA ILE A 28 7.26 -36.15 7.08
C ILE A 28 6.20 -37.24 6.90
N ASP A 29 5.03 -37.01 7.48
CA ASP A 29 3.83 -37.81 7.25
C ASP A 29 2.85 -36.97 6.42
N GLN A 30 2.69 -37.34 5.14
CA GLN A 30 1.80 -36.63 4.21
C GLN A 30 0.32 -36.95 4.46
N ASP A 31 0.00 -38.10 5.05
CA ASP A 31 -1.39 -38.52 5.28
C ASP A 31 -1.95 -37.80 6.52
N GLU A 32 -1.16 -37.72 7.59
CA GLU A 32 -1.51 -36.97 8.80
C GLU A 32 -1.20 -35.47 8.70
N ASN A 33 -0.53 -35.04 7.63
CA ASN A 33 -0.05 -33.67 7.40
C ASN A 33 0.81 -33.15 8.57
N THR A 34 1.73 -34.00 9.04
CA THR A 34 2.64 -33.69 10.15
C THR A 34 4.10 -33.72 9.73
N ILE A 35 4.91 -32.91 10.42
CA ILE A 35 6.36 -32.88 10.28
C ILE A 35 6.96 -32.93 11.68
N GLU A 36 7.84 -33.90 11.90
CA GLU A 36 8.64 -34.02 13.10
C GLU A 36 10.10 -33.76 12.79
N ILE A 37 10.74 -32.92 13.59
CA ILE A 37 12.16 -32.59 13.49
C ILE A 37 12.85 -32.93 14.80
N SER A 38 13.90 -33.74 14.75
CA SER A 38 14.70 -34.17 15.91
C SER A 38 16.18 -33.84 15.69
N LEU A 39 16.80 -33.15 16.66
CA LEU A 39 18.22 -32.77 16.61
C LEU A 39 19.15 -33.80 17.25
N ALA A 40 18.62 -34.74 18.01
CA ALA A 40 19.40 -35.77 18.64
C ALA A 40 19.86 -36.79 17.59
N ASP A 41 21.17 -36.90 17.39
CA ASP A 41 21.74 -38.15 16.89
C ASP A 41 21.34 -39.25 17.88
N THR A 42 20.84 -40.38 17.37
CA THR A 42 20.25 -41.48 18.15
C THR A 42 21.23 -42.20 19.09
N LYS A 43 22.35 -41.60 19.50
CA LYS A 43 23.38 -42.17 20.38
C LYS A 43 24.24 -41.13 21.13
N VAL A 44 23.70 -40.34 22.08
CA VAL A 44 24.52 -39.84 23.21
C VAL A 44 23.65 -39.73 24.47
N GLU A 45 24.16 -40.26 25.57
CA GLU A 45 23.54 -40.29 26.91
C GLU A 45 23.18 -38.90 27.45
N MET A 46 22.18 -38.94 28.34
CA MET A 46 21.54 -37.83 29.03
C MET A 46 22.51 -36.85 29.69
N VAL A 47 22.52 -35.61 29.19
CA VAL A 47 22.70 -34.42 30.01
C VAL A 47 21.42 -33.60 29.87
N PRO A 48 20.76 -33.14 30.96
CA PRO A 48 19.54 -32.35 30.85
C PRO A 48 19.90 -30.95 30.32
N SER A 49 19.87 -30.79 29.00
CA SER A 49 19.92 -29.49 28.36
C SER A 49 18.49 -28.94 28.25
N ASN A 50 18.25 -27.71 28.70
CA ASN A 50 16.97 -27.01 28.53
C ASN A 50 16.65 -26.63 27.07
N LYS A 51 17.37 -27.19 26.09
CA LYS A 51 17.12 -26.98 24.67
C LYS A 51 16.05 -27.96 24.21
N LYS A 52 15.08 -27.45 23.47
CA LYS A 52 14.01 -28.26 22.89
C LYS A 52 14.62 -29.05 21.73
N ASP A 53 14.88 -30.34 21.94
CA ASP A 53 15.60 -31.20 20.99
C ASP A 53 14.71 -31.80 19.90
N SER A 54 13.39 -31.64 20.01
CA SER A 54 12.44 -32.03 18.98
C SER A 54 11.27 -31.05 18.81
N TRP A 55 10.78 -30.98 17.57
CA TRP A 55 9.60 -30.19 17.20
C TRP A 55 8.63 -31.05 16.40
N LYS A 56 7.35 -30.98 16.76
CA LYS A 56 6.25 -31.57 16.00
C LYS A 56 5.33 -30.47 15.50
N PHE A 57 5.03 -30.51 14.21
CA PHE A 57 4.18 -29.55 13.52
C PHE A 57 3.03 -30.27 12.82
N LYS A 58 1.87 -29.62 12.75
CA LYS A 58 0.71 -30.06 11.97
C LYS A 58 0.21 -28.88 11.13
N PHE A 59 -0.07 -29.14 9.86
CA PHE A 59 -0.49 -28.13 8.89
C PHE A 59 -1.75 -28.57 8.14
N HIS A 60 -2.31 -27.67 7.32
CA HIS A 60 -3.46 -28.02 6.47
C HIS A 60 -3.06 -29.06 5.41
N GLN A 61 -1.86 -28.91 4.85
CA GLN A 61 -1.29 -29.92 3.96
C GLN A 61 0.23 -29.94 4.00
N VAL A 62 0.82 -31.12 3.85
CA VAL A 62 2.26 -31.31 3.70
C VAL A 62 2.55 -32.07 2.41
N LEU A 63 3.32 -31.44 1.52
CA LEU A 63 3.67 -31.97 0.22
C LEU A 63 5.18 -32.19 0.14
N GLN A 64 5.61 -33.43 0.02
CA GLN A 64 7.02 -33.78 -0.21
C GLN A 64 7.16 -34.37 -1.62
N ASN A 65 8.13 -33.84 -2.38
CA ASN A 65 8.41 -34.28 -3.75
C ASN A 65 7.20 -34.21 -4.71
N ALA A 66 6.23 -33.33 -4.41
CA ALA A 66 5.03 -33.19 -5.21
C ALA A 66 5.27 -32.38 -6.50
N GLY A 67 4.65 -32.86 -7.59
CA GLY A 67 4.54 -32.16 -8.87
C GLY A 67 3.73 -30.88 -8.79
N GLN A 68 3.87 -30.01 -9.79
CA GLN A 68 3.21 -28.70 -9.80
C GLN A 68 1.69 -28.78 -9.90
N ASP A 69 1.18 -29.81 -10.60
CA ASP A 69 -0.22 -30.16 -10.70
C ASP A 69 -0.83 -30.43 -9.32
N LYS A 70 -0.24 -31.36 -8.55
CA LYS A 70 -0.71 -31.70 -7.19
C LYS A 70 -0.63 -30.50 -6.26
N VAL A 71 0.41 -29.67 -6.40
CA VAL A 71 0.61 -28.45 -5.60
C VAL A 71 -0.46 -27.41 -5.90
N TYR A 72 -0.91 -27.31 -7.15
CA TYR A 72 -1.97 -26.39 -7.55
C TYR A 72 -3.36 -26.87 -7.12
N GLU A 73 -3.67 -28.15 -7.38
CA GLU A 73 -4.95 -28.80 -7.05
C GLU A 73 -5.21 -28.91 -5.55
N ALA A 74 -4.18 -28.77 -4.72
CA ALA A 74 -4.27 -28.83 -3.26
C ALA A 74 -5.26 -27.81 -2.67
N ILE A 75 -4.90 -26.53 -2.65
CA ILE A 75 -5.73 -25.43 -2.11
C ILE A 75 -5.69 -24.21 -3.04
N ALA A 76 -4.64 -24.05 -3.85
CA ALA A 76 -4.49 -22.86 -4.69
C ALA A 76 -5.66 -22.71 -5.68
N ARG A 77 -6.13 -23.83 -6.25
CA ARG A 77 -7.32 -23.88 -7.10
C ARG A 77 -8.56 -23.27 -6.44
N ASP A 78 -8.81 -23.58 -5.17
CA ASP A 78 -9.96 -23.05 -4.43
C ASP A 78 -9.87 -21.54 -4.19
N ILE A 79 -8.65 -21.02 -3.97
CA ILE A 79 -8.45 -19.57 -3.80
C ILE A 79 -8.79 -18.85 -5.11
N VAL A 80 -8.27 -19.36 -6.24
CA VAL A 80 -8.55 -18.79 -7.57
C VAL A 80 -10.05 -18.88 -7.88
N HIS A 81 -10.65 -20.03 -7.60
CA HIS A 81 -12.08 -20.26 -7.79
C HIS A 81 -12.91 -19.26 -6.98
N GLY A 82 -12.68 -19.11 -5.68
CA GLY A 82 -13.40 -18.15 -4.85
C GLY A 82 -13.22 -16.70 -5.30
N THR A 83 -12.07 -16.36 -5.88
CA THR A 83 -11.84 -15.01 -6.40
C THR A 83 -12.67 -14.67 -7.63
N ILE A 84 -12.89 -15.62 -8.52
CA ILE A 84 -13.70 -15.41 -9.73
C ILE A 84 -15.17 -15.74 -9.48
N VAL A 85 -15.47 -16.78 -8.71
CA VAL A 85 -16.81 -17.31 -8.51
C VAL A 85 -17.58 -16.54 -7.46
N ASP A 86 -16.97 -16.35 -6.29
CA ASP A 86 -17.58 -15.67 -5.15
C ASP A 86 -17.28 -14.16 -5.14
N GLY A 87 -16.34 -13.70 -5.97
CA GLY A 87 -15.93 -12.29 -6.03
C GLY A 87 -15.21 -11.83 -4.76
N ILE A 88 -14.45 -12.72 -4.12
CA ILE A 88 -13.74 -12.46 -2.87
C ILE A 88 -12.24 -12.26 -3.17
N ASN A 89 -11.58 -11.31 -2.51
CA ASN A 89 -10.13 -11.15 -2.67
C ASN A 89 -9.37 -12.44 -2.29
N GLY A 90 -8.35 -12.78 -3.07
CA GLY A 90 -7.50 -13.94 -2.85
C GLY A 90 -6.02 -13.57 -2.82
N THR A 91 -5.24 -14.24 -1.98
CA THR A 91 -3.78 -14.12 -1.96
C THR A 91 -3.13 -15.48 -1.85
N ILE A 92 -2.19 -15.77 -2.76
CA ILE A 92 -1.34 -16.95 -2.69
C ILE A 92 0.10 -16.48 -2.61
N MET A 93 0.80 -16.83 -1.53
CA MET A 93 2.17 -16.39 -1.29
C MET A 93 3.13 -17.57 -1.04
N ALA A 94 4.36 -17.46 -1.54
CA ALA A 94 5.43 -18.41 -1.29
C ALA A 94 6.50 -17.80 -0.37
N TYR A 95 6.83 -18.51 0.72
CA TYR A 95 7.79 -18.09 1.74
C TYR A 95 8.79 -19.21 2.05
N GLY A 96 10.01 -18.85 2.45
CA GLY A 96 11.07 -19.77 2.85
C GLY A 96 12.45 -19.25 2.46
N GLN A 97 13.51 -19.97 2.84
CA GLN A 97 14.88 -19.56 2.50
C GLN A 97 15.13 -19.56 0.97
N THR A 98 16.17 -18.87 0.53
CA THR A 98 16.70 -18.98 -0.83
C THR A 98 17.03 -20.44 -1.15
N GLY A 99 16.65 -20.86 -2.35
CA GLY A 99 16.82 -22.24 -2.81
C GLY A 99 15.77 -23.23 -2.27
N ALA A 100 14.87 -22.85 -1.37
CA ALA A 100 13.81 -23.77 -0.89
C ALA A 100 12.70 -24.05 -1.93
N GLY A 101 12.65 -23.29 -3.03
CA GLY A 101 11.70 -23.51 -4.14
C GLY A 101 10.50 -22.55 -4.19
N LYS A 102 10.62 -21.33 -3.66
CA LYS A 102 9.56 -20.30 -3.72
C LYS A 102 9.19 -19.92 -5.15
N THR A 103 10.15 -19.41 -5.92
CA THR A 103 9.98 -19.05 -7.34
C THR A 103 9.60 -20.25 -8.20
N PHE A 104 10.15 -21.44 -7.92
CA PHE A 104 9.71 -22.67 -8.59
C PHE A 104 8.24 -22.99 -8.27
N THR A 105 7.77 -22.71 -7.06
CA THR A 105 6.35 -22.87 -6.71
C THR A 105 5.49 -21.83 -7.42
N MET A 106 5.87 -20.56 -7.37
CA MET A 106 5.04 -19.49 -7.90
C MET A 106 5.06 -19.44 -9.44
N ILE A 107 6.23 -19.40 -10.05
CA ILE A 107 6.40 -19.28 -11.50
C ILE A 107 6.64 -20.65 -12.16
N GLY A 108 7.53 -21.45 -11.57
CA GLY A 108 7.94 -22.74 -12.13
C GLY A 108 8.86 -22.61 -13.34
N ASP A 109 8.92 -23.67 -14.14
CA ASP A 109 9.65 -23.64 -15.41
C ASP A 109 8.78 -23.03 -16.51
N THR A 110 9.26 -21.95 -17.12
CA THR A 110 8.56 -21.24 -18.19
C THR A 110 8.57 -22.00 -19.51
N ARG A 111 9.52 -22.93 -19.71
CA ARG A 111 9.71 -23.70 -20.94
C ARG A 111 8.95 -25.02 -20.93
N ASN A 112 8.80 -25.64 -19.77
CA ASN A 112 8.11 -26.92 -19.64
C ASN A 112 6.71 -26.73 -19.02
N TYR A 113 5.68 -26.97 -19.83
CA TYR A 113 4.28 -26.84 -19.41
C TYR A 113 3.94 -27.66 -18.16
N GLN A 114 4.49 -28.86 -18.01
CA GLN A 114 4.26 -29.71 -16.83
C GLN A 114 4.83 -29.10 -15.55
N HIS A 115 5.88 -28.29 -15.68
CA HIS A 115 6.58 -27.67 -14.56
C HIS A 115 6.21 -26.20 -14.32
N ARG A 116 5.19 -25.67 -15.02
CA ARG A 116 4.57 -24.38 -14.72
C ARG A 116 4.03 -24.36 -13.28
N GLY A 117 4.33 -23.28 -12.56
CA GLY A 117 3.96 -23.07 -11.16
C GLY A 117 2.53 -22.58 -10.96
N ILE A 118 2.27 -22.01 -9.79
CA ILE A 118 0.96 -21.49 -9.38
C ILE A 118 0.47 -20.38 -10.31
N ALA A 119 1.29 -19.38 -10.62
CA ALA A 119 0.90 -18.19 -11.36
C ALA A 119 0.40 -18.48 -12.79
N PRO A 120 1.16 -19.19 -13.66
CA PRO A 120 0.66 -19.56 -14.98
C PRO A 120 -0.57 -20.48 -14.95
N ARG A 121 -0.71 -21.33 -13.92
CA ARG A 121 -1.91 -22.18 -13.75
C ARG A 121 -3.12 -21.36 -13.28
N ALA A 122 -2.91 -20.40 -12.39
CA ALA A 122 -3.93 -19.44 -11.96
C ALA A 122 -4.42 -18.59 -13.12
N ILE A 123 -3.52 -18.11 -14.00
CA ILE A 123 -3.91 -17.42 -15.23
C ILE A 123 -4.85 -18.31 -16.07
N ALA A 124 -4.46 -19.56 -16.33
CA ALA A 124 -5.32 -20.48 -17.08
C ALA A 124 -6.70 -20.70 -16.43
N GLN A 125 -6.75 -20.95 -15.12
CA GLN A 125 -8.02 -21.13 -14.42
C GLN A 125 -8.89 -19.87 -14.43
N VAL A 126 -8.32 -18.69 -14.22
CA VAL A 126 -9.07 -17.41 -14.23
C VAL A 126 -9.83 -17.24 -15.54
N PHE A 127 -9.15 -17.38 -16.68
CA PHE A 127 -9.80 -17.21 -17.98
C PHE A 127 -10.75 -18.35 -18.32
N GLN A 128 -10.42 -19.60 -17.93
CA GLN A 128 -11.34 -20.72 -18.07
C GLN A 128 -12.65 -20.49 -17.30
N GLU A 129 -12.60 -19.97 -16.08
CA GLU A 129 -13.79 -19.69 -15.28
C GLU A 129 -14.60 -18.51 -15.81
N ILE A 130 -13.94 -17.49 -16.37
CA ILE A 130 -14.61 -16.37 -17.04
C ILE A 130 -15.36 -16.86 -18.29
N GLU A 131 -14.71 -17.68 -19.13
CA GLU A 131 -15.33 -18.25 -20.34
C GLU A 131 -16.55 -19.12 -20.03
N ASN A 132 -16.53 -19.82 -18.90
CA ASN A 132 -17.63 -20.67 -18.46
C ASN A 132 -18.85 -19.88 -17.93
N ARG A 133 -18.74 -18.56 -17.71
CA ARG A 133 -19.79 -17.72 -17.09
C ARG A 133 -20.33 -16.67 -18.07
N ILE A 134 -21.05 -17.16 -19.09
CA ILE A 134 -21.56 -16.36 -20.21
C ILE A 134 -22.51 -15.22 -19.78
N GLU A 135 -23.22 -15.39 -18.66
CA GLU A 135 -24.16 -14.41 -18.10
C GLU A 135 -23.47 -13.26 -17.37
N ILE A 136 -22.17 -13.37 -17.10
CA ILE A 136 -21.36 -12.36 -16.44
C ILE A 136 -20.46 -11.69 -17.47
N GLU A 137 -20.40 -10.36 -17.43
CA GLU A 137 -19.38 -9.58 -18.10
C GLU A 137 -18.24 -9.33 -17.13
N SER A 138 -17.05 -9.86 -17.45
CA SER A 138 -15.86 -9.75 -16.61
C SER A 138 -14.83 -8.88 -17.32
N THR A 139 -14.26 -7.91 -16.60
CA THR A 139 -13.12 -7.11 -17.04
C THR A 139 -11.92 -7.44 -16.15
N VAL A 140 -10.79 -7.80 -16.76
CA VAL A 140 -9.58 -8.22 -16.05
C VAL A 140 -8.43 -7.28 -16.40
N HIS A 141 -7.83 -6.71 -15.36
CA HIS A 141 -6.55 -6.01 -15.47
C HIS A 141 -5.49 -6.76 -14.67
N VAL A 142 -4.25 -6.71 -15.13
CA VAL A 142 -3.10 -7.24 -14.40
C VAL A 142 -2.11 -6.13 -14.08
N SER A 143 -1.49 -6.22 -12.91
CA SER A 143 -0.36 -5.38 -12.52
C SER A 143 0.76 -6.27 -11.99
N TYR A 144 2.01 -5.93 -12.27
CA TYR A 144 3.14 -6.66 -11.75
C TYR A 144 4.16 -5.71 -11.12
N MET A 145 4.41 -5.89 -9.82
CA MET A 145 5.37 -5.06 -9.10
C MET A 145 6.44 -5.89 -8.40
N GLU A 146 7.59 -5.26 -8.22
CA GLU A 146 8.70 -5.75 -7.43
C GLU A 146 8.99 -4.80 -6.27
N ILE A 147 9.09 -5.33 -5.06
CA ILE A 147 9.49 -4.57 -3.86
C ILE A 147 10.93 -4.95 -3.53
N TYR A 148 11.84 -3.98 -3.64
CA TYR A 148 13.24 -4.15 -3.32
C TYR A 148 13.75 -2.94 -2.55
N ASN A 149 14.44 -3.20 -1.44
CA ASN A 149 14.97 -2.15 -0.56
C ASN A 149 13.89 -1.14 -0.12
N ASP A 150 12.70 -1.66 0.21
CA ASP A 150 11.48 -0.90 0.58
C ASP A 150 11.01 0.12 -0.48
N ARG A 151 11.43 -0.05 -1.73
CA ARG A 151 10.94 0.69 -2.90
C ARG A 151 10.16 -0.24 -3.82
N ILE A 152 9.10 0.28 -4.41
CA ILE A 152 8.28 -0.41 -5.39
C ILE A 152 8.82 -0.07 -6.78
N PHE A 153 8.93 -1.08 -7.62
CA PHE A 153 9.28 -1.00 -9.04
C PHE A 153 8.13 -1.62 -9.83
N ASP A 154 7.66 -0.93 -10.86
CA ASP A 154 6.64 -1.44 -11.76
C ASP A 154 7.31 -2.25 -12.86
N LEU A 155 6.95 -3.53 -12.98
CA LEU A 155 7.51 -4.45 -13.98
C LEU A 155 6.74 -4.38 -15.31
N LEU A 156 5.58 -3.75 -15.35
CA LEU A 156 4.75 -3.59 -16.56
C LEU A 156 4.81 -2.16 -17.14
N ALA A 157 5.41 -1.20 -16.43
CA ALA A 157 5.58 0.16 -16.93
C ALA A 157 6.27 0.18 -18.33
N PRO A 158 5.87 1.11 -19.22
CA PRO A 158 6.59 1.31 -20.48
C PRO A 158 8.01 1.82 -20.21
N ASP A 159 8.95 1.49 -21.09
CA ASP A 159 10.39 1.71 -20.87
C ASP A 159 10.75 3.20 -20.68
N ASP A 160 9.93 4.10 -21.23
CA ASP A 160 10.07 5.57 -21.14
C ASP A 160 9.66 6.16 -19.78
N ASP A 161 8.99 5.39 -18.91
CA ASP A 161 8.43 5.85 -17.62
C ASP A 161 9.17 5.26 -16.40
N THR A 162 10.41 4.83 -16.62
CA THR A 162 11.26 4.20 -15.60
C THR A 162 11.92 5.20 -14.64
N ASP A 163 11.75 6.50 -14.88
CA ASP A 163 12.26 7.58 -14.04
C ASP A 163 11.37 7.81 -12.79
N ILE A 164 11.78 7.20 -11.68
CA ILE A 164 11.63 7.70 -10.29
C ILE A 164 10.23 8.18 -9.86
N HIS A 165 9.16 7.48 -10.25
CA HIS A 165 7.87 7.66 -9.56
C HIS A 165 7.92 6.99 -8.18
N GLU A 166 7.80 7.79 -7.12
CA GLU A 166 7.58 7.22 -5.79
C GLU A 166 6.15 6.68 -5.70
N TYR A 167 6.03 5.37 -5.81
CA TYR A 167 4.75 4.68 -5.63
C TYR A 167 4.25 4.79 -4.18
N VAL A 168 3.03 5.33 -4.04
CA VAL A 168 2.36 5.51 -2.76
C VAL A 168 1.25 4.46 -2.60
N ILE A 169 1.21 3.85 -1.43
CA ILE A 169 0.18 2.89 -1.06
C ILE A 169 -0.99 3.65 -0.45
N VAL A 170 -2.18 3.44 -1.00
CA VAL A 170 -3.43 4.10 -0.60
C VAL A 170 -4.44 3.03 -0.16
N GLU A 171 -5.29 3.38 0.78
CA GLU A 171 -6.38 2.55 1.27
C GLU A 171 -7.70 3.20 0.86
N ASP A 172 -8.60 2.43 0.23
CA ASP A 172 -9.96 2.85 -0.11
C ASP A 172 -11.00 1.81 0.37
N ALA A 173 -12.26 1.99 -0.05
CA ALA A 173 -13.34 1.05 0.28
C ALA A 173 -13.14 -0.37 -0.31
N LYS A 174 -12.29 -0.52 -1.34
CA LYS A 174 -11.92 -1.79 -1.99
C LYS A 174 -10.64 -2.39 -1.41
N GLY A 175 -10.07 -1.77 -0.37
CA GLY A 175 -8.86 -2.19 0.30
C GLY A 175 -7.63 -1.42 -0.14
N THR A 176 -6.46 -2.02 0.03
CA THR A 176 -5.18 -1.40 -0.28
C THR A 176 -4.86 -1.51 -1.77
N TYR A 177 -4.26 -0.47 -2.34
CA TYR A 177 -3.70 -0.47 -3.69
C TYR A 177 -2.53 0.50 -3.82
N VAL A 178 -1.74 0.34 -4.88
CA VAL A 178 -0.60 1.21 -5.18
C VAL A 178 -1.04 2.24 -6.22
N ARG A 179 -1.04 3.52 -5.86
CA ARG A 179 -1.40 4.60 -6.77
C ARG A 179 -0.32 4.76 -7.84
N GLY A 180 -0.75 4.86 -9.10
CA GLY A 180 0.13 5.06 -10.25
C GLY A 180 0.75 3.77 -10.81
N LEU A 181 0.51 2.61 -10.18
CA LEU A 181 0.98 1.33 -10.71
C LEU A 181 0.25 1.00 -12.01
N THR A 182 0.99 0.59 -13.04
CA THR A 182 0.45 0.21 -14.35
C THR A 182 -0.50 -0.97 -14.21
N GLN A 183 -1.70 -0.81 -14.75
CA GLN A 183 -2.71 -1.85 -14.87
C GLN A 183 -3.01 -2.09 -16.34
N VAL A 184 -2.60 -3.25 -16.85
CA VAL A 184 -2.78 -3.63 -18.25
C VAL A 184 -4.06 -4.46 -18.36
N GLU A 185 -5.00 -4.03 -19.20
CA GLU A 185 -6.18 -4.83 -19.51
C GLU A 185 -5.78 -6.08 -20.31
N THR A 186 -6.26 -7.25 -19.87
CA THR A 186 -5.95 -8.54 -20.50
C THR A 186 -7.24 -9.27 -20.82
N ALA A 187 -7.51 -9.47 -22.12
CA ALA A 187 -8.75 -10.10 -22.58
C ALA A 187 -8.65 -11.64 -22.66
N THR A 188 -7.43 -12.18 -22.78
CA THR A 188 -7.20 -13.62 -22.94
C THR A 188 -6.13 -14.17 -21.99
N GLU A 189 -6.13 -15.50 -21.80
CA GLU A 189 -5.07 -16.23 -21.07
C GLU A 189 -3.69 -15.87 -21.60
N LYS A 190 -3.55 -15.79 -22.93
CA LYS A 190 -2.30 -15.47 -23.61
C LYS A 190 -1.80 -14.08 -23.22
N ASP A 191 -2.67 -13.07 -23.24
CA ASP A 191 -2.27 -11.70 -22.93
C ASP A 191 -1.72 -11.60 -21.50
N ALA A 192 -2.38 -12.24 -20.53
CA ALA A 192 -1.94 -12.26 -19.15
C ALA A 192 -0.64 -13.06 -18.93
N LEU A 193 -0.46 -14.19 -19.64
CA LEU A 193 0.80 -14.94 -19.63
C LEU A 193 1.95 -14.10 -20.21
N ASP A 194 1.70 -13.38 -21.30
CA ASP A 194 2.69 -12.50 -21.92
C ASP A 194 3.12 -11.40 -20.93
N GLN A 195 2.18 -10.78 -20.20
CA GLN A 195 2.52 -9.81 -19.14
C GLN A 195 3.35 -10.44 -18.01
N LEU A 196 3.00 -11.64 -17.55
CA LEU A 196 3.77 -12.35 -16.51
C LEU A 196 5.22 -12.60 -16.96
N PHE A 197 5.41 -13.15 -18.16
CA PHE A 197 6.75 -13.49 -18.66
C PHE A 197 7.57 -12.27 -19.04
N ASN A 198 6.96 -11.22 -19.59
CA ASN A 198 7.65 -9.95 -19.86
C ASN A 198 8.13 -9.28 -18.57
N GLY A 199 7.31 -9.29 -17.51
CA GLY A 199 7.72 -8.77 -16.21
C GLY A 199 8.86 -9.58 -15.59
N GLU A 200 8.84 -10.91 -15.70
CA GLU A 200 9.96 -11.77 -15.24
C GLU A 200 11.25 -11.51 -16.04
N LEU A 201 11.14 -11.28 -17.35
CA LEU A 201 12.29 -10.92 -18.17
C LEU A 201 12.88 -9.57 -17.74
N ARG A 202 12.03 -8.55 -17.55
CA ARG A 202 12.44 -7.23 -17.08
C ARG A 202 13.12 -7.28 -15.72
N ARG A 203 12.57 -8.05 -14.79
CA ARG A 203 13.19 -8.33 -13.50
C ARG A 203 14.59 -8.91 -13.67
N THR A 204 14.74 -9.94 -14.50
CA THR A 204 16.03 -10.58 -14.78
C THR A 204 17.05 -9.60 -15.39
N VAL A 205 16.62 -8.74 -16.32
CA VAL A 205 17.48 -7.72 -16.93
C VAL A 205 17.91 -6.68 -15.90
N ALA A 206 17.00 -6.21 -15.05
CA ALA A 206 17.29 -5.25 -13.99
C ALA A 206 18.29 -5.82 -12.95
N GLU A 207 18.22 -7.12 -12.66
CA GLU A 207 19.19 -7.81 -11.79
C GLU A 207 20.63 -7.69 -12.32
N HIS A 208 20.82 -7.93 -13.62
CA HIS A 208 22.12 -7.83 -14.27
C HIS A 208 22.65 -6.39 -14.33
N GLN A 209 21.78 -5.40 -14.51
CA GLN A 209 22.19 -3.99 -14.63
C GLN A 209 22.44 -3.30 -13.29
N LEU A 210 21.68 -3.65 -12.24
CA LEU A 210 21.69 -2.95 -10.95
C LEU A 210 22.47 -3.69 -9.84
N ASN A 211 23.15 -4.80 -10.15
CA ASN A 211 23.71 -5.74 -9.15
C ASN A 211 22.67 -6.23 -8.12
N LYS A 212 21.39 -6.18 -8.49
CA LYS A 212 20.27 -6.62 -7.68
C LYS A 212 20.20 -8.14 -7.77
N ARG A 213 19.96 -8.82 -6.65
CA ARG A 213 19.76 -10.28 -6.63
C ARG A 213 18.28 -10.61 -6.47
N SER A 214 17.71 -11.45 -7.34
CA SER A 214 16.31 -11.92 -7.30
C SER A 214 15.89 -12.44 -5.93
N ASN A 215 16.81 -13.08 -5.21
CA ASN A 215 16.55 -13.68 -3.92
C ASN A 215 16.31 -12.66 -2.79
N ARG A 216 16.48 -11.37 -3.09
CA ARG A 216 16.37 -10.25 -2.15
C ARG A 216 15.20 -9.31 -2.45
N SER A 217 14.41 -9.58 -3.48
CA SER A 217 13.21 -8.82 -3.79
C SER A 217 11.95 -9.66 -3.64
N HIS A 218 10.83 -8.98 -3.40
CA HIS A 218 9.50 -9.59 -3.39
C HIS A 218 8.79 -9.24 -4.68
N CYS A 219 8.10 -10.19 -5.30
CA CYS A 219 7.33 -9.96 -6.51
C CYS A 219 5.84 -10.22 -6.23
N ILE A 220 4.98 -9.34 -6.73
CA ILE A 220 3.53 -9.41 -6.54
C ILE A 220 2.85 -9.21 -7.89
N PHE A 221 2.45 -10.31 -8.52
CA PHE A 221 1.59 -10.28 -9.71
C PHE A 221 0.14 -10.26 -9.24
N THR A 222 -0.66 -9.32 -9.72
CA THR A 222 -2.03 -9.10 -9.24
C THR A 222 -3.01 -9.07 -10.38
N PHE A 223 -4.11 -9.81 -10.25
CA PHE A 223 -5.31 -9.58 -11.05
C PHE A 223 -6.24 -8.63 -10.33
N HIS A 224 -6.82 -7.71 -11.08
CA HIS A 224 -7.92 -6.84 -10.67
C HIS A 224 -9.11 -7.18 -11.55
N ILE A 225 -10.12 -7.82 -10.94
CA ILE A 225 -11.27 -8.36 -11.64
C ILE A 225 -12.51 -7.54 -11.26
N SER A 226 -13.29 -7.16 -12.28
CA SER A 226 -14.59 -6.52 -12.11
C SER A 226 -15.63 -7.31 -12.88
N GLN A 227 -16.72 -7.68 -12.21
CA GLN A 227 -17.78 -8.54 -12.75
C GLN A 227 -19.13 -7.87 -12.61
N LYS A 228 -19.92 -7.87 -13.67
CA LYS A 228 -21.31 -7.37 -13.68
C LYS A 228 -22.22 -8.26 -14.50
N SER A 229 -23.51 -8.21 -14.23
CA SER A 229 -24.50 -9.02 -14.96
C SER A 229 -24.67 -8.53 -16.40
N ARG A 230 -24.48 -9.41 -17.39
CA ARG A 230 -24.65 -9.09 -18.82
C ARG A 230 -26.11 -8.78 -19.18
N THR A 231 -27.05 -9.38 -18.46
CA THR A 231 -28.50 -9.21 -18.68
C THR A 231 -29.05 -7.91 -18.11
N GLY A 232 -28.23 -7.07 -17.45
CA GLY A 232 -28.64 -5.78 -16.90
C GLY A 232 -29.64 -5.83 -15.75
N GLY A 233 -29.99 -7.03 -15.25
CA GLY A 233 -30.94 -7.20 -14.15
C GLY A 233 -30.41 -6.87 -12.76
N ASN A 234 -29.09 -6.66 -12.62
CA ASN A 234 -28.45 -6.35 -11.36
C ASN A 234 -27.60 -5.09 -11.52
N GLU A 235 -27.88 -4.05 -10.73
CA GLU A 235 -27.14 -2.77 -10.74
C GLU A 235 -25.77 -2.88 -10.05
N HIS A 236 -25.32 -4.10 -9.76
CA HIS A 236 -24.16 -4.36 -8.91
C HIS A 236 -22.95 -4.79 -9.74
N VAL A 237 -21.80 -4.19 -9.42
CA VAL A 237 -20.48 -4.59 -9.89
C VAL A 237 -19.75 -5.22 -8.71
N VAL A 238 -19.27 -6.44 -8.90
CA VAL A 238 -18.46 -7.16 -7.92
C VAL A 238 -16.99 -6.98 -8.28
N HIS A 239 -16.18 -6.61 -7.29
CA HIS A 239 -14.74 -6.42 -7.44
C HIS A 239 -13.99 -7.47 -6.64
N SER A 240 -12.93 -8.02 -7.23
CA SER A 240 -12.02 -8.91 -6.53
C SER A 240 -10.58 -8.73 -7.00
N LYS A 241 -9.63 -9.01 -6.10
CA LYS A 241 -8.18 -8.99 -6.37
C LYS A 241 -7.59 -10.37 -6.12
N LEU A 242 -6.72 -10.84 -7.02
CA LEU A 242 -5.91 -12.05 -6.78
C LEU A 242 -4.43 -11.67 -6.74
N HIS A 243 -3.80 -11.74 -5.56
CA HIS A 243 -2.36 -11.56 -5.42
C HIS A 243 -1.62 -12.90 -5.52
N LEU A 244 -0.59 -12.93 -6.35
CA LEU A 244 0.36 -14.04 -6.50
C LEU A 244 1.75 -13.55 -6.11
N VAL A 245 2.21 -13.97 -4.94
CA VAL A 245 3.34 -13.35 -4.23
C VAL A 245 4.53 -14.31 -4.12
N ASP A 246 5.67 -13.95 -4.72
CA ASP A 246 6.96 -14.61 -4.49
C ASP A 246 7.80 -13.75 -3.55
N LEU A 247 7.94 -14.17 -2.29
CA LEU A 247 8.71 -13.41 -1.30
C LEU A 247 10.22 -13.63 -1.46
N ALA A 248 11.02 -12.70 -0.93
CA ALA A 248 12.47 -12.85 -0.80
C ALA A 248 12.86 -14.02 0.11
N GLY A 249 14.15 -14.40 0.09
CA GLY A 249 14.72 -15.38 1.02
C GLY A 249 14.59 -14.97 2.48
N SER A 250 14.14 -15.89 3.34
CA SER A 250 13.96 -15.67 4.78
C SER A 250 15.22 -15.87 5.62
N GLU A 251 16.32 -16.32 5.02
CA GLU A 251 17.54 -16.70 5.75
C GLU A 251 18.24 -15.51 6.42
N ARG A 252 18.80 -15.76 7.61
CA ARG A 252 19.52 -14.74 8.36
C ARG A 252 20.99 -14.66 7.93
N LEU A 253 21.45 -13.45 7.68
CA LEU A 253 22.78 -13.15 7.11
C LEU A 253 24.00 -13.55 7.97
N LYS A 254 23.81 -14.04 9.20
CA LYS A 254 24.93 -14.46 10.06
C LYS A 254 25.79 -15.54 9.39
N LYS A 255 25.23 -16.32 8.44
CA LYS A 255 25.95 -17.39 7.72
C LYS A 255 26.64 -16.93 6.41
N THR A 256 26.17 -15.88 5.75
CA THR A 256 26.72 -15.44 4.44
C THR A 256 27.94 -14.54 4.51
N MET A 257 28.31 -14.07 5.70
CA MET A 257 29.44 -13.12 5.88
C MET A 257 30.77 -13.84 6.18
N GLN A 258 30.79 -15.17 6.20
CA GLN A 258 31.98 -15.96 6.50
C GLN A 258 32.78 -16.34 5.23
N ASP A 259 32.20 -16.19 4.03
CA ASP A 259 32.80 -16.67 2.77
C ASP A 259 33.25 -15.54 1.79
N ASP A 260 33.04 -14.25 2.10
CA ASP A 260 33.43 -13.14 1.22
C ASP A 260 34.58 -12.29 1.82
N GLU A 261 35.82 -12.60 1.45
CA GLU A 261 37.05 -11.83 1.70
C GLU A 261 37.22 -10.58 0.78
N GLY A 262 36.11 -9.94 0.38
CA GLY A 262 36.12 -8.81 -0.55
C GLY A 262 35.92 -7.44 0.12
N GLY A 263 36.97 -6.61 0.12
CA GLY A 263 36.98 -5.12 0.12
C GLY A 263 35.97 -4.31 0.97
N THR A 264 36.51 -3.43 1.83
CA THR A 264 35.83 -2.60 2.85
C THR A 264 34.63 -1.76 2.34
N SER A 265 34.62 -1.32 1.08
CA SER A 265 33.54 -0.47 0.53
C SER A 265 32.31 -1.24 0.06
N HIS A 266 32.48 -2.42 -0.55
CA HIS A 266 31.36 -3.26 -1.02
C HIS A 266 30.59 -3.90 0.14
N LYS A 267 31.31 -4.20 1.24
CA LYS A 267 30.77 -4.71 2.51
C LYS A 267 29.76 -3.77 3.17
N THR A 268 29.87 -2.45 2.96
CA THR A 268 28.96 -1.47 3.59
C THR A 268 27.63 -1.34 2.86
N THR A 269 27.64 -1.34 1.51
CA THR A 269 26.42 -1.33 0.69
C THR A 269 25.64 -2.63 0.85
N ILE A 270 26.33 -3.79 0.80
CA ILE A 270 25.71 -5.09 1.04
C ILE A 270 25.09 -5.13 2.43
N LYS A 271 25.75 -4.60 3.48
CA LYS A 271 25.19 -4.53 4.85
C LYS A 271 23.92 -3.68 4.94
N LYS A 272 23.88 -2.51 4.29
CA LYS A 272 22.69 -1.63 4.30
C LYS A 272 21.52 -2.26 3.55
N GLU A 273 21.74 -2.75 2.33
CA GLU A 273 20.74 -3.47 1.51
C GLU A 273 20.17 -4.69 2.25
N SER A 274 21.06 -5.46 2.88
CA SER A 274 20.79 -6.62 3.72
C SER A 274 19.94 -6.35 4.95
N MET A 275 20.02 -5.15 5.53
CA MET A 275 19.17 -4.74 6.64
C MET A 275 17.72 -4.58 6.17
N TYR A 276 17.48 -3.94 5.02
CA TYR A 276 16.13 -3.65 4.52
C TYR A 276 15.37 -4.89 4.01
N ILE A 277 16.05 -5.87 3.43
CA ILE A 277 15.42 -7.12 2.98
C ILE A 277 14.90 -7.92 4.17
N ASN A 278 15.78 -8.12 5.16
CA ASN A 278 15.37 -8.73 6.42
C ASN A 278 14.36 -7.87 7.17
N GLN A 279 14.39 -6.54 7.03
CA GLN A 279 13.41 -5.65 7.65
C GLN A 279 11.99 -5.94 7.14
N SER A 280 11.79 -6.04 5.82
CA SER A 280 10.48 -6.36 5.23
C SER A 280 9.89 -7.68 5.75
N LEU A 281 10.68 -8.76 5.77
CA LEU A 281 10.25 -10.05 6.31
C LEU A 281 10.13 -10.04 7.84
N THR A 282 10.98 -9.31 8.55
CA THR A 282 10.89 -9.18 10.02
C THR A 282 9.59 -8.48 10.42
N PHE A 283 9.21 -7.40 9.74
CA PHE A 283 7.93 -6.73 9.99
C PHE A 283 6.74 -7.59 9.55
N LEU A 284 6.87 -8.38 8.49
CA LEU A 284 5.87 -9.38 8.11
C LEU A 284 5.66 -10.40 9.24
N GLU A 285 6.74 -10.95 9.79
CA GLU A 285 6.70 -11.86 10.95
C GLU A 285 6.07 -11.19 12.18
N GLN A 286 6.40 -9.92 12.45
CA GLN A 286 5.80 -9.16 13.55
C GLN A 286 4.30 -8.94 13.35
N CYS A 287 3.84 -8.64 12.13
CA CYS A 287 2.42 -8.53 11.80
C CYS A 287 1.71 -9.86 12.06
N ILE A 288 2.26 -10.99 11.60
CA ILE A 288 1.70 -12.32 11.81
C ILE A 288 1.59 -12.66 13.31
N VAL A 289 2.64 -12.36 14.08
CA VAL A 289 2.65 -12.59 15.53
C VAL A 289 1.61 -11.72 16.24
N ALA A 290 1.50 -10.44 15.87
CA ALA A 290 0.52 -9.52 16.45
C ALA A 290 -0.92 -9.94 16.13
N LEU A 291 -1.18 -10.36 14.89
CA LEU A 291 -2.48 -10.84 14.43
C LEU A 291 -2.94 -12.12 15.12
N GLY A 292 -2.00 -13.02 15.43
CA GLY A 292 -2.27 -14.27 16.14
C GLY A 292 -2.37 -14.12 17.66
N ALA A 293 -2.17 -12.92 18.22
CA ALA A 293 -2.30 -12.66 19.64
C ALA A 293 -3.77 -12.49 20.07
N ARG A 294 -4.09 -12.84 21.33
CA ARG A 294 -5.46 -12.71 21.88
C ARG A 294 -5.89 -11.26 22.07
N GLU A 295 -4.95 -10.40 22.45
CA GLU A 295 -5.16 -8.95 22.55
C GLU A 295 -4.47 -8.30 21.37
N GLN A 296 -5.25 -7.94 20.36
CA GLN A 296 -4.76 -7.23 19.20
C GLN A 296 -4.50 -5.77 19.60
N ARG A 297 -3.23 -5.44 19.80
CA ARG A 297 -2.78 -4.04 19.86
C ARG A 297 -2.66 -3.49 18.42
N HIS A 298 -1.85 -2.46 18.25
CA HIS A 298 -1.45 -1.94 16.95
C HIS A 298 -0.67 -2.97 16.11
N ILE A 299 -1.10 -3.19 14.86
CA ILE A 299 -0.41 -4.06 13.89
C ILE A 299 0.46 -3.19 12.98
N PRO A 300 1.77 -3.46 12.85
CA PRO A 300 2.73 -2.56 12.21
C PRO A 300 2.76 -2.61 10.67
N TYR A 301 1.60 -2.64 9.98
CA TYR A 301 1.54 -2.73 8.51
C TYR A 301 2.27 -1.58 7.79
N ARG A 302 2.31 -0.39 8.38
CA ARG A 302 2.89 0.80 7.73
C ARG A 302 4.42 0.86 7.82
N GLN A 303 5.06 -0.11 8.48
CA GLN A 303 6.51 -0.10 8.68
C GLN A 303 7.29 -0.46 7.41
N THR A 304 6.69 -1.22 6.48
CA THR A 304 7.31 -1.56 5.20
C THR A 304 6.28 -1.58 4.09
N LYS A 305 6.69 -1.30 2.86
CA LYS A 305 5.80 -1.34 1.68
C LYS A 305 5.18 -2.72 1.50
N LEU A 306 5.94 -3.79 1.76
CA LEU A 306 5.45 -5.17 1.68
C LEU A 306 4.26 -5.41 2.62
N THR A 307 4.42 -5.08 3.91
CA THR A 307 3.36 -5.31 4.90
C THR A 307 2.15 -4.39 4.68
N ASN A 308 2.38 -3.21 4.13
CA ASN A 308 1.31 -2.27 3.80
C ASN A 308 0.50 -2.76 2.58
N VAL A 309 1.15 -3.18 1.49
CA VAL A 309 0.48 -3.79 0.33
C VAL A 309 -0.31 -5.05 0.74
N LEU A 310 0.27 -5.90 1.58
CA LEU A 310 -0.35 -7.15 2.03
C LEU A 310 -1.30 -6.99 3.23
N LYS A 311 -1.65 -5.76 3.60
CA LYS A 311 -2.54 -5.49 4.74
C LYS A 311 -3.84 -6.29 4.66
N ASP A 312 -4.50 -6.28 3.51
CA ASP A 312 -5.76 -7.02 3.32
C ASP A 312 -5.57 -8.53 3.36
N SER A 313 -4.39 -9.00 2.93
CA SER A 313 -4.04 -10.42 2.90
C SER A 313 -3.81 -11.00 4.30
N LEU A 314 -3.50 -10.15 5.29
CA LEU A 314 -3.08 -10.54 6.63
C LEU A 314 -4.03 -9.92 7.64
N GLY A 315 -5.11 -10.62 8.01
CA GLY A 315 -6.09 -10.12 8.97
C GLY A 315 -7.14 -9.16 8.40
N GLY A 316 -7.22 -9.02 7.07
CA GLY A 316 -8.18 -8.16 6.39
C GLY A 316 -9.18 -8.94 5.51
N ASN A 317 -9.73 -8.23 4.51
CA ASN A 317 -10.67 -8.79 3.55
C ASN A 317 -9.93 -9.54 2.42
N CYS A 318 -9.53 -10.78 2.70
CA CYS A 318 -8.89 -11.66 1.73
C CYS A 318 -8.92 -13.13 2.15
N ASN A 319 -9.07 -14.05 1.21
CA ASN A 319 -8.82 -15.48 1.40
C ASN A 319 -7.35 -15.79 1.09
N THR A 320 -6.56 -16.10 2.13
CA THR A 320 -5.10 -16.19 2.00
C THR A 320 -4.60 -17.62 2.14
N LEU A 321 -3.70 -18.00 1.23
CA LEU A 321 -2.92 -19.22 1.22
C LEU A 321 -1.42 -18.91 1.25
N MET A 322 -0.70 -19.54 2.17
CA MET A 322 0.77 -19.50 2.24
C MET A 322 1.37 -20.87 1.91
N PHE A 323 2.25 -20.91 0.91
CA PHE A 323 3.19 -22.01 0.69
C PHE A 323 4.47 -21.74 1.48
N ALA A 324 4.71 -22.54 2.52
CA ALA A 324 5.96 -22.55 3.26
C ALA A 324 6.91 -23.59 2.62
N CYS A 325 7.84 -23.09 1.80
CA CYS A 325 8.82 -23.89 1.08
C CYS A 325 9.99 -24.23 2.01
N VAL A 326 10.30 -25.52 2.15
CA VAL A 326 11.36 -26.01 3.03
C VAL A 326 12.37 -26.87 2.29
N TRP A 327 13.60 -26.92 2.81
CA TRP A 327 14.70 -27.70 2.25
C TRP A 327 15.09 -28.82 3.21
N GLY A 328 14.73 -30.05 2.86
CA GLY A 328 14.90 -31.24 3.71
C GLY A 328 16.33 -31.77 3.86
N GLU A 329 17.37 -30.94 3.82
CA GLU A 329 18.76 -31.34 4.09
C GLU A 329 19.21 -30.86 5.46
N SER A 330 20.09 -31.64 6.13
CA SER A 330 20.57 -31.35 7.50
C SER A 330 21.20 -29.97 7.64
N LYS A 331 21.92 -29.50 6.61
CA LYS A 331 22.55 -28.17 6.60
C LYS A 331 21.55 -27.00 6.64
N HIS A 332 20.29 -27.26 6.29
CA HIS A 332 19.21 -26.27 6.23
C HIS A 332 18.19 -26.41 7.36
N LEU A 333 18.47 -27.25 8.36
CA LEU A 333 17.51 -27.61 9.39
C LEU A 333 17.04 -26.41 10.22
N GLU A 334 17.95 -25.50 10.58
CA GLU A 334 17.64 -24.29 11.36
C GLU A 334 16.64 -23.36 10.63
N GLU A 335 16.85 -23.15 9.34
CA GLU A 335 15.99 -22.31 8.49
C GLU A 335 14.65 -23.01 8.19
N THR A 336 14.68 -24.34 8.03
CA THR A 336 13.48 -25.17 7.91
C THR A 336 12.62 -25.07 9.17
N ILE A 337 13.20 -25.24 10.36
CA ILE A 337 12.49 -25.07 11.64
C ILE A 337 11.90 -23.66 11.77
N SER A 338 12.67 -22.63 11.37
CA SER A 338 12.22 -21.24 11.43
C SER A 338 11.01 -21.00 10.51
N THR A 339 11.06 -21.53 9.28
CA THR A 339 9.97 -21.50 8.31
C THR A 339 8.71 -22.21 8.85
N LEU A 340 8.86 -23.41 9.42
CA LEU A 340 7.73 -24.17 9.99
C LEU A 340 7.11 -23.47 11.21
N LYS A 341 7.91 -22.83 12.06
CA LYS A 341 7.42 -22.04 13.20
C LYS A 341 6.60 -20.83 12.72
N LEU A 342 7.07 -20.14 11.68
CA LEU A 342 6.31 -19.02 11.12
C LEU A 342 5.00 -19.50 10.48
N ALA A 343 5.06 -20.57 9.69
CA ALA A 343 3.90 -21.21 9.07
C ALA A 343 2.82 -21.56 10.11
N GLN A 344 3.22 -22.09 11.26
CA GLN A 344 2.28 -22.42 12.35
C GLN A 344 1.67 -21.17 13.02
N ARG A 345 2.40 -20.05 13.05
CA ARG A 345 1.84 -18.76 13.50
C ARG A 345 0.88 -18.17 12.47
N MET A 346 1.19 -18.30 11.19
CA MET A 346 0.34 -17.84 10.09
C MET A 346 -1.06 -18.46 10.16
N MET A 347 -1.17 -19.75 10.49
CA MET A 347 -2.47 -20.44 10.66
C MET A 347 -3.37 -19.83 11.76
N ARG A 348 -2.82 -18.99 12.65
CA ARG A 348 -3.59 -18.31 13.71
C ARG A 348 -4.17 -16.99 13.24
N VAL A 349 -3.68 -16.44 12.13
CA VAL A 349 -4.21 -15.21 11.54
C VAL A 349 -5.60 -15.51 11.00
N GLN A 350 -6.58 -14.68 11.38
CA GLN A 350 -7.97 -14.80 10.97
C GLN A 350 -8.28 -13.69 9.97
N ASN A 351 -8.79 -14.05 8.79
CA ASN A 351 -9.25 -13.10 7.79
C ASN A 351 -10.78 -13.07 7.73
N GLU A 352 -11.32 -11.95 7.29
CA GLU A 352 -12.76 -11.71 7.13
C GLU A 352 -13.06 -11.44 5.65
N ALA A 353 -13.09 -12.52 4.88
CA ALA A 353 -13.23 -12.46 3.43
C ALA A 353 -14.70 -12.24 3.02
N THR A 354 -14.96 -11.17 2.28
CA THR A 354 -16.28 -10.71 1.84
C THR A 354 -16.21 -10.15 0.41
N SER A 355 -17.27 -10.36 -0.36
CA SER A 355 -17.38 -9.81 -1.71
C SER A 355 -17.50 -8.29 -1.67
N ILE A 356 -16.69 -7.59 -2.46
CA ILE A 356 -16.78 -6.12 -2.58
C ILE A 356 -17.79 -5.79 -3.67
N VAL A 357 -18.94 -5.25 -3.27
CA VAL A 357 -20.05 -4.95 -4.19
C VAL A 357 -20.28 -3.44 -4.24
N GLU A 358 -20.20 -2.87 -5.43
CA GLU A 358 -20.54 -1.47 -5.71
C GLU A 358 -21.74 -1.37 -6.64
N THR A 359 -22.35 -0.19 -6.69
CA THR A 359 -23.37 0.11 -7.71
C THR A 359 -22.67 0.51 -9.01
N ASP A 360 -23.12 -0.03 -10.14
CA ASP A 360 -22.58 0.31 -11.46
C ASP A 360 -22.64 1.83 -11.66
N PRO A 361 -21.49 2.51 -11.80
CA PRO A 361 -21.46 3.96 -11.93
C PRO A 361 -22.26 4.44 -13.14
N THR A 362 -22.33 3.65 -14.22
CA THR A 362 -23.09 3.98 -15.43
C THR A 362 -24.60 4.00 -15.15
N ILE A 363 -25.08 3.01 -14.40
CA ILE A 363 -26.50 2.93 -14.01
C ILE A 363 -26.83 4.02 -13.01
N LEU A 364 -25.93 4.27 -12.05
CA LEU A 364 -26.07 5.32 -11.07
C LEU A 364 -26.13 6.71 -11.71
N ILE A 365 -25.26 6.99 -12.67
CA ILE A 365 -25.28 8.23 -13.45
C ILE A 365 -26.61 8.39 -14.18
N LYS A 366 -27.07 7.37 -14.91
CA LYS A 366 -28.37 7.41 -15.60
C LYS A 366 -29.55 7.64 -14.65
N LYS A 367 -29.50 7.04 -13.46
CA LYS A 367 -30.51 7.21 -12.41
C LYS A 367 -30.51 8.64 -11.87
N TYR A 368 -29.34 9.21 -11.61
CA TYR A 368 -29.20 10.60 -11.19
C TYR A 368 -29.63 11.58 -12.30
N GLU A 369 -29.29 11.32 -13.56
CA GLU A 369 -29.76 12.12 -14.70
C GLU A 369 -31.29 12.12 -14.80
N LYS A 370 -31.94 10.96 -14.61
CA LYS A 370 -33.40 10.84 -14.58
C LYS A 370 -34.01 11.62 -13.41
N GLN A 371 -33.47 11.45 -12.21
CA GLN A 371 -33.94 12.18 -11.02
C GLN A 371 -33.76 13.70 -11.18
N ILE A 372 -32.64 14.16 -11.72
CA ILE A 372 -32.40 15.57 -12.02
C ILE A 372 -33.45 16.09 -13.00
N LYS A 373 -33.82 15.30 -14.02
CA LYS A 373 -34.85 15.68 -14.99
C LYS A 373 -36.24 15.78 -14.34
N GLU A 374 -36.63 14.80 -13.52
CA GLU A 374 -37.91 14.79 -12.80
C GLU A 374 -38.00 15.98 -11.82
N LEU A 375 -36.95 16.21 -11.02
CA LEU A 375 -36.88 17.35 -10.10
C LEU A 375 -36.95 18.69 -10.83
N LYS A 376 -36.29 18.83 -11.99
CA LYS A 376 -36.40 20.03 -12.83
C LYS A 376 -37.84 20.25 -13.32
N GLN A 377 -38.54 19.18 -13.70
CA GLN A 377 -39.95 19.26 -14.13
C GLN A 377 -40.86 19.66 -12.97
N GLU A 378 -40.69 19.06 -11.78
CA GLU A 378 -41.44 19.44 -10.58
C GLU A 378 -41.20 20.89 -10.18
N LEU A 379 -39.95 21.36 -10.20
CA LEU A 379 -39.62 22.77 -9.93
C LEU A 379 -40.27 23.71 -10.95
N THR A 380 -40.25 23.35 -12.23
CA THR A 380 -40.91 24.14 -13.28
C THR A 380 -42.42 24.21 -13.09
N MET A 381 -43.03 23.08 -12.70
CA MET A 381 -44.46 23.01 -12.40
C MET A 381 -44.81 23.83 -11.14
N HIS A 382 -44.02 23.70 -10.08
CA HIS A 382 -44.17 24.49 -8.86
C HIS A 382 -44.05 25.99 -9.13
N ASP A 383 -43.04 26.43 -9.87
CA ASP A 383 -42.87 27.84 -10.22
C ASP A 383 -44.00 28.37 -11.09
N SER A 384 -44.53 27.54 -12.00
CA SER A 384 -45.71 27.89 -12.80
C SER A 384 -46.96 28.05 -11.93
N LEU A 385 -47.13 27.22 -10.90
CA LEU A 385 -48.25 27.30 -9.96
C LEU A 385 -48.16 28.50 -9.01
N VAL A 386 -46.95 28.97 -8.71
CA VAL A 386 -46.68 30.11 -7.82
C VAL A 386 -46.55 31.43 -8.61
N GLU A 387 -46.89 31.43 -9.90
CA GLU A 387 -46.74 32.59 -10.82
C GLU A 387 -45.31 33.15 -10.89
N ARG A 388 -44.30 32.35 -10.54
CA ARG A 388 -42.88 32.65 -10.78
C ARG A 388 -42.54 32.34 -12.25
N THR A 389 -43.11 33.12 -13.16
CA THR A 389 -42.83 33.00 -14.59
C THR A 389 -41.40 33.43 -14.91
N GLY A 390 -40.61 32.57 -15.56
CA GLY A 390 -39.29 32.92 -16.12
C GLY A 390 -38.06 32.25 -15.49
N VAL A 391 -38.23 31.33 -14.54
CA VAL A 391 -37.10 30.57 -13.97
C VAL A 391 -36.73 29.40 -14.90
N VAL A 392 -35.61 29.52 -15.61
CA VAL A 392 -35.06 28.46 -16.46
C VAL A 392 -33.94 27.75 -15.72
N TYR A 393 -34.10 26.44 -15.52
CA TYR A 393 -33.16 25.60 -14.75
C TYR A 393 -32.01 25.00 -15.58
N ASP A 394 -32.05 25.19 -16.89
CA ASP A 394 -31.01 24.73 -17.82
C ASP A 394 -29.82 25.71 -17.91
N GLU A 395 -28.77 25.32 -18.63
CA GLU A 395 -27.64 26.24 -18.84
C GLU A 395 -28.05 27.40 -19.73
N HIS A 396 -27.52 28.60 -19.42
CA HIS A 396 -27.72 29.75 -20.28
C HIS A 396 -27.11 29.49 -21.66
N THR A 397 -27.90 29.70 -22.70
CA THR A 397 -27.44 29.60 -24.09
C THR A 397 -26.38 30.65 -24.38
N PRO A 398 -25.57 30.51 -25.45
CA PRO A 398 -24.61 31.53 -25.85
C PRO A 398 -25.24 32.92 -26.02
N GLU A 399 -26.47 32.98 -26.54
CA GLU A 399 -27.22 34.21 -26.75
C GLU A 399 -27.64 34.83 -25.42
N GLN A 400 -28.12 34.02 -24.47
CA GLN A 400 -28.48 34.48 -23.12
C GLN A 400 -27.25 34.96 -22.35
N LYS A 401 -26.11 34.27 -22.49
CA LYS A 401 -24.83 34.69 -21.90
C LYS A 401 -24.34 36.01 -22.50
N PHE A 402 -24.52 36.20 -23.81
CA PHE A 402 -24.18 37.46 -24.49
C PHE A 402 -25.07 38.61 -24.01
N GLU A 403 -26.37 38.38 -23.89
CA GLU A 403 -27.31 39.37 -23.37
C GLU A 403 -26.98 39.74 -21.92
N LEU A 404 -26.64 38.74 -21.09
CA LEU A 404 -26.16 38.96 -19.73
C LEU A 404 -24.88 39.78 -19.69
N MET A 405 -23.92 39.47 -20.56
CA MET A 405 -22.68 40.25 -20.68
C MET A 405 -22.96 41.70 -21.09
N ARG A 406 -23.95 41.93 -21.97
CA ARG A 406 -24.39 43.27 -22.37
C ARG A 406 -25.02 44.03 -21.21
N LEU A 407 -25.91 43.38 -20.45
CA LEU A 407 -26.55 43.97 -19.28
C LEU A 407 -25.53 44.31 -18.18
N VAL A 408 -24.57 43.42 -17.93
CA VAL A 408 -23.49 43.67 -16.97
C VAL A 408 -22.63 44.85 -17.40
N ARG A 409 -22.28 44.96 -18.69
CA ARG A 409 -21.56 46.15 -19.20
C ARG A 409 -22.38 47.42 -19.05
N ALA A 410 -23.66 47.37 -19.43
CA ALA A 410 -24.57 48.51 -19.30
C ALA A 410 -24.73 48.96 -17.84
N TYR A 411 -24.76 48.01 -16.89
CA TYR A 411 -24.77 48.30 -15.45
C TYR A 411 -23.47 48.96 -15.00
N VAL A 412 -22.31 48.40 -15.39
CA VAL A 412 -20.98 48.97 -15.05
C VAL A 412 -20.78 50.37 -15.65
N ASP A 413 -21.26 50.59 -16.87
CA ASP A 413 -21.13 51.85 -17.59
C ASP A 413 -22.21 52.89 -17.20
N SER A 414 -23.21 52.50 -16.39
CA SER A 414 -24.29 53.41 -15.99
C SER A 414 -23.82 54.44 -14.96
N ALA A 415 -24.23 55.70 -15.15
CA ALA A 415 -23.82 56.83 -14.30
C ALA A 415 -24.72 57.01 -13.06
N THR A 416 -25.73 56.16 -12.88
CA THR A 416 -26.75 56.21 -11.83
C THR A 416 -26.89 54.81 -11.23
N ASP A 417 -27.01 54.70 -9.90
CA ASP A 417 -27.27 53.44 -9.17
C ASP A 417 -28.69 52.92 -9.45
N ASP A 418 -28.98 52.58 -10.70
CA ASP A 418 -30.26 52.03 -11.12
C ASP A 418 -30.23 50.51 -10.97
N ASP A 419 -30.46 50.05 -9.74
CA ASP A 419 -30.51 48.63 -9.37
C ASP A 419 -31.56 47.83 -10.15
N ALA A 420 -32.46 48.52 -10.88
CA ALA A 420 -33.46 47.88 -11.74
C ALA A 420 -32.89 47.22 -13.00
N VAL A 421 -31.64 47.53 -13.40
CA VAL A 421 -30.98 46.98 -14.60
C VAL A 421 -30.68 45.48 -14.47
N LEU A 422 -30.40 45.01 -13.26
CA LEU A 422 -30.07 43.60 -12.98
C LEU A 422 -31.20 42.92 -12.21
N GLN A 423 -32.23 42.48 -12.93
CA GLN A 423 -33.32 41.70 -12.32
C GLN A 423 -32.83 40.29 -11.93
N LEU A 424 -32.68 40.06 -10.63
CA LEU A 424 -32.25 38.77 -10.08
C LEU A 424 -33.41 37.78 -10.07
N THR A 425 -33.51 36.96 -11.10
CA THR A 425 -34.60 35.98 -11.24
C THR A 425 -34.29 34.60 -10.67
N SER A 426 -33.01 34.21 -10.57
CA SER A 426 -32.62 32.91 -10.01
C SER A 426 -31.19 32.90 -9.47
N LEU A 427 -30.90 31.94 -8.59
CA LEU A 427 -29.55 31.67 -8.07
C LEU A 427 -28.53 31.36 -9.18
N ARG A 428 -28.99 30.74 -10.28
CA ARG A 428 -28.17 30.43 -11.46
C ARG A 428 -27.89 31.70 -12.28
N HIS A 429 -28.90 32.56 -12.44
CA HIS A 429 -28.76 33.86 -13.09
C HIS A 429 -27.77 34.75 -12.32
N ILE A 430 -27.87 34.80 -10.98
CA ILE A 430 -26.91 35.48 -10.10
C ILE A 430 -25.48 34.95 -10.31
N LYS A 431 -25.29 33.62 -10.33
CA LYS A 431 -23.97 33.01 -10.55
C LYS A 431 -23.39 33.35 -11.92
N GLU A 432 -24.21 33.36 -12.98
CA GLU A 432 -23.74 33.72 -14.32
C GLU A 432 -23.41 35.21 -14.42
N LEU A 433 -24.21 36.11 -13.80
CA LEU A 433 -23.87 37.53 -13.70
C LEU A 433 -22.48 37.74 -13.09
N PHE A 434 -22.20 37.12 -11.94
CA PHE A 434 -20.87 37.18 -11.32
C PHE A 434 -19.76 36.62 -12.21
N ARG A 435 -20.06 35.58 -13.00
CA ARG A 435 -19.11 35.03 -13.98
C ARG A 435 -18.78 36.06 -15.06
N GLN A 436 -19.78 36.78 -15.56
CA GLN A 436 -19.61 37.83 -16.56
C GLN A 436 -18.86 39.04 -15.98
N PHE A 437 -19.16 39.49 -14.75
CA PHE A 437 -18.36 40.50 -14.05
C PHE A 437 -16.88 40.09 -13.94
N LYS A 438 -16.60 38.84 -13.58
CA LYS A 438 -15.22 38.33 -13.51
C LYS A 438 -14.50 38.35 -14.86
N VAL A 439 -15.21 38.08 -15.95
CA VAL A 439 -14.66 38.18 -17.31
C VAL A 439 -14.34 39.64 -17.65
N LEU A 440 -15.24 40.58 -17.34
CA LEU A 440 -15.00 42.00 -17.57
C LEU A 440 -13.80 42.52 -16.76
N LEU A 441 -13.70 42.16 -15.47
CA LEU A 441 -12.58 42.56 -14.62
C LEU A 441 -11.25 42.06 -15.19
N LYS A 442 -11.17 40.77 -15.56
CA LYS A 442 -9.97 40.21 -16.19
C LYS A 442 -9.60 40.89 -17.51
N ASN A 443 -10.60 41.26 -18.31
CA ASN A 443 -10.38 41.97 -19.56
C ASN A 443 -9.89 43.41 -19.33
N ALA A 444 -10.35 44.08 -18.27
CA ALA A 444 -9.86 45.40 -17.87
C ALA A 444 -8.41 45.35 -17.34
N GLU A 445 -8.09 44.35 -16.52
CA GLU A 445 -6.74 44.09 -16.02
C GLU A 445 -5.76 43.78 -17.17
N SER A 446 -6.19 43.00 -18.17
CA SER A 446 -5.35 42.64 -19.32
C SER A 446 -5.28 43.70 -20.43
N ALA A 447 -6.22 44.66 -20.47
CA ALA A 447 -6.14 45.83 -21.33
C ALA A 447 -5.17 46.91 -20.81
N SER A 448 -4.61 46.72 -19.60
CA SER A 448 -3.72 47.69 -18.95
C SER A 448 -2.30 47.14 -18.70
N PRO A 449 -1.37 47.14 -19.69
CA PRO A 449 0.05 46.94 -19.39
C PRO A 449 0.91 48.21 -19.67
N GLN A 450 1.44 48.77 -18.57
CA GLN A 450 2.66 49.59 -18.40
C GLN A 450 2.73 51.07 -18.85
N GLN A 451 2.82 51.95 -17.84
CA GLN A 451 3.78 53.08 -17.82
C GLN A 451 4.24 53.34 -16.39
N PHE A 452 5.46 52.91 -16.04
CA PHE A 452 6.56 53.73 -15.48
C PHE A 452 7.65 52.84 -14.87
N VAL A 453 8.74 52.67 -15.61
CA VAL A 453 10.08 52.45 -15.05
C VAL A 453 10.96 53.56 -15.61
N THR A 454 11.41 54.50 -14.76
CA THR A 454 12.83 54.93 -14.62
C THR A 454 12.99 56.25 -13.84
N ARG A 455 14.12 56.31 -13.11
CA ARG A 455 14.79 57.44 -12.42
C ARG A 455 14.22 57.81 -11.04
N SER A 456 15.00 57.93 -9.97
CA SER A 456 16.46 58.02 -9.80
C SER A 456 16.82 57.89 -8.32
N ASN A 457 17.99 57.28 -8.05
CA ASN A 457 18.76 57.32 -6.81
C ASN A 457 18.82 58.73 -6.18
N THR A 458 18.82 58.81 -4.84
CA THR A 458 20.01 59.13 -4.00
C THR A 458 19.65 59.26 -2.51
N SER A 459 20.39 58.56 -1.64
CA SER A 459 20.99 58.97 -0.33
C SER A 459 20.13 59.77 0.69
N ASN A 460 20.17 59.60 2.01
CA ASN A 460 21.12 59.02 2.95
C ASN A 460 20.51 59.15 4.37
N VAL A 461 20.81 58.21 5.28
CA VAL A 461 21.26 58.39 6.69
C VAL A 461 20.32 59.22 7.62
N SER A 462 19.72 58.69 8.68
CA SER A 462 20.39 58.35 9.96
C SER A 462 19.40 57.77 10.99
N ARG A 463 19.95 56.90 11.86
CA ARG A 463 19.58 56.58 13.26
C ARG A 463 18.90 57.75 14.01
N GLU A 464 18.02 57.60 15.00
CA GLU A 464 18.17 56.85 16.26
C GLU A 464 16.94 57.13 17.17
N ASN A 465 16.54 56.11 17.94
CA ASN A 465 15.96 56.09 19.30
C ASN A 465 15.06 57.22 19.85
N GLY A 466 13.93 56.81 20.47
CA GLY A 466 13.33 57.55 21.58
C GLY A 466 11.86 57.27 21.89
N THR A 467 11.61 56.24 22.72
CA THR A 467 10.67 56.17 23.87
C THR A 467 9.38 57.02 23.94
N LEU A 468 8.28 56.31 24.25
CA LEU A 468 7.19 56.60 25.23
C LEU A 468 6.39 57.91 25.01
N ASP A 469 5.09 58.03 25.16
CA ASP A 469 4.17 57.45 26.14
C ASP A 469 2.72 57.90 25.78
N GLY A 470 1.72 57.25 26.37
CA GLY A 470 0.50 57.92 26.84
C GLY A 470 -0.63 58.28 25.87
N SER A 471 -1.61 57.37 25.78
CA SER A 471 -3.08 57.58 25.90
C SER A 471 -3.68 58.99 25.71
N THR A 472 -4.74 59.12 24.90
CA THR A 472 -6.15 59.22 25.36
C THR A 472 -7.14 59.26 24.17
N LEU A 473 -8.15 58.40 24.27
CA LEU A 473 -9.57 58.52 23.88
C LEU A 473 -10.00 59.81 23.16
N ASP A 474 -10.60 59.70 21.97
CA ASP A 474 -12.07 59.68 21.80
C ASP A 474 -12.47 59.66 20.30
N ASP A 475 -13.59 59.00 20.08
CA ASP A 475 -14.60 59.21 19.04
C ASP A 475 -14.36 58.90 17.55
N ASP A 476 -15.32 58.11 17.08
CA ASP A 476 -16.04 58.25 15.82
C ASP A 476 -15.35 57.82 14.52
N ASP A 477 -15.82 56.64 14.11
CA ASP A 477 -16.39 56.40 12.79
C ASP A 477 -15.41 56.19 11.63
N LYS A 478 -15.80 55.19 10.84
CA LYS A 478 -15.50 54.98 9.41
C LYS A 478 -14.28 54.15 9.00
N LEU A 479 -14.63 53.33 8.01
CA LEU A 479 -13.84 52.93 6.85
C LEU A 479 -12.89 51.74 7.03
N VAL A 480 -13.42 50.62 6.53
CA VAL A 480 -12.66 49.56 5.89
C VAL A 480 -11.78 50.11 4.76
N GLY A 481 -10.48 49.89 4.91
CA GLY A 481 -9.54 49.59 3.83
C GLY A 481 -9.06 50.75 2.96
N ASP A 482 -7.74 50.83 2.79
CA ASP A 482 -7.10 51.45 1.62
C ASP A 482 -5.80 50.68 1.31
N PRO A 483 -5.27 50.77 0.08
CA PRO A 483 -5.15 49.60 -0.80
C PRO A 483 -3.72 49.23 -1.21
N GLU A 484 -3.61 48.01 -1.72
CA GLU A 484 -2.62 47.49 -2.70
C GLU A 484 -1.15 47.42 -2.23
N ASP A 485 -0.35 46.41 -2.57
CA ASP A 485 -0.17 45.83 -3.90
C ASP A 485 0.69 44.54 -3.79
N HIS A 486 0.53 43.62 -4.76
CA HIS A 486 1.37 42.45 -5.07
C HIS A 486 1.07 41.07 -4.41
N ALA A 487 0.54 40.19 -5.26
CA ALA A 487 0.87 38.77 -5.42
C ALA A 487 0.99 37.88 -4.15
N GLY A 488 -0.07 37.12 -3.86
CA GLY A 488 0.00 35.89 -3.07
C GLY A 488 -1.21 35.66 -2.19
N PHE A 489 -1.75 34.44 -2.20
CA PHE A 489 -2.63 33.98 -1.12
C PHE A 489 -1.84 34.02 0.20
N VAL A 490 -2.25 34.88 1.14
CA VAL A 490 -1.75 34.84 2.52
C VAL A 490 -2.81 34.16 3.39
N LEU A 491 -2.45 33.05 4.04
CA LEU A 491 -3.17 32.59 5.22
C LEU A 491 -3.08 33.69 6.27
N GLY A 492 -4.21 34.29 6.64
CA GLY A 492 -4.25 35.17 7.80
C GLY A 492 -3.78 34.43 9.05
N LEU A 493 -2.75 34.95 9.71
CA LEU A 493 -2.39 34.51 11.06
C LEU A 493 -3.50 34.96 12.01
N ALA A 494 -4.13 34.01 12.69
CA ALA A 494 -5.05 34.33 13.78
C ALA A 494 -4.28 35.07 14.89
N PRO A 495 -4.89 36.10 15.52
CA PRO A 495 -4.30 36.74 16.69
C PRO A 495 -4.02 35.68 17.77
N ASN A 496 -2.88 35.79 18.45
CA ASN A 496 -2.59 34.94 19.61
C ASN A 496 -3.72 35.13 20.64
N GLY A 497 -4.59 34.12 20.76
CA GLY A 497 -5.74 34.12 21.66
C GLY A 497 -7.12 33.89 21.02
N ALA A 498 -7.22 33.70 19.71
CA ALA A 498 -8.51 33.39 19.07
C ALA A 498 -8.96 31.93 19.38
N MET A 499 -9.87 31.76 20.34
CA MET A 499 -10.69 30.54 20.47
C MET A 499 -12.05 30.72 19.79
N PRO A 500 -12.64 29.67 19.18
CA PRO A 500 -13.99 29.73 18.63
C PRO A 500 -15.03 29.94 19.73
N SER A 501 -15.99 30.84 19.50
CA SER A 501 -17.16 31.02 20.37
C SER A 501 -18.11 29.83 20.23
N VAL A 502 -18.32 29.11 21.34
CA VAL A 502 -19.38 28.11 21.47
C VAL A 502 -20.63 28.81 21.98
N MET A 503 -21.73 28.80 21.22
CA MET A 503 -23.05 29.06 21.77
C MET A 503 -23.66 27.77 22.32
N ASP A 504 -23.63 27.70 23.64
CA ASP A 504 -24.73 27.44 24.59
C ASP A 504 -25.43 26.06 24.64
N VAL A 505 -25.20 25.31 25.73
CA VAL A 505 -26.20 24.41 26.37
C VAL A 505 -25.96 24.28 27.90
N GLY A 506 -26.70 25.04 28.72
CA GLY A 506 -27.30 24.60 29.99
C GLY A 506 -26.45 24.47 31.29
N PRO A 507 -27.05 24.64 32.49
CA PRO A 507 -26.31 25.02 33.70
C PRO A 507 -25.74 23.84 34.49
N LYS A 508 -24.52 24.01 35.02
CA LYS A 508 -23.92 23.12 36.05
C LYS A 508 -23.82 23.83 37.40
N LYS A 509 -24.26 23.11 38.43
CA LYS A 509 -24.21 23.45 39.85
C LYS A 509 -22.78 23.46 40.41
N ASP A 510 -22.62 24.33 41.41
CA ASP A 510 -21.46 24.67 42.22
C ASP A 510 -20.71 23.55 42.96
N GLY A 511 -19.45 23.89 43.26
CA GLY A 511 -18.64 23.36 44.38
C GLY A 511 -17.20 23.07 43.93
N GLY A 512 -16.14 23.81 44.28
CA GLY A 512 -15.91 24.76 45.35
C GLY A 512 -14.82 24.25 46.31
N LEU A 513 -13.59 24.75 46.13
CA LEU A 513 -12.48 24.85 47.11
C LEU A 513 -11.75 23.52 47.46
N ARG A 514 -10.44 23.44 47.69
CA ARG A 514 -9.45 24.39 48.24
C ARG A 514 -8.02 23.86 48.01
N ALA A 515 -7.05 24.76 47.92
CA ALA A 515 -5.61 24.49 47.91
C ALA A 515 -4.97 24.66 49.31
N SER A 516 -3.85 23.96 49.56
CA SER A 516 -2.71 24.33 50.43
C SER A 516 -1.77 23.10 50.56
N THR A 517 -0.60 23.03 49.93
CA THR A 517 0.74 23.53 50.35
C THR A 517 1.39 22.80 51.53
N ASP A 518 2.66 22.44 51.28
CA ASP A 518 3.82 22.34 52.18
C ASP A 518 4.19 21.00 52.87
N ASP A 519 5.24 20.40 52.29
CA ASP A 519 6.62 20.37 52.79
C ASP A 519 7.19 19.12 53.53
N SER A 520 8.42 18.83 53.07
CA SER A 520 9.62 18.24 53.68
C SER A 520 9.75 16.79 54.22
N SER A 521 10.87 16.19 53.75
CA SER A 521 11.83 15.30 54.42
C SER A 521 11.57 13.77 54.37
N VAL A 522 12.53 12.82 54.31
CA VAL A 522 14.00 12.75 54.17
C VAL A 522 14.37 11.23 54.11
N ARG A 523 15.34 10.84 53.25
CA ARG A 523 16.30 9.67 53.30
C ARG A 523 15.73 8.22 53.39
N ASP A 524 16.35 7.13 52.93
CA ASP A 524 17.75 6.65 52.71
C ASP A 524 17.87 5.92 51.34
N ALA A 525 18.95 5.97 50.52
CA ALA A 525 20.31 5.41 50.67
C ALA A 525 20.29 3.85 50.83
N SER A 526 20.89 2.99 50.01
CA SER A 526 22.24 2.99 49.42
C SER A 526 22.43 1.86 48.35
N PRO A 527 23.58 1.83 47.64
CA PRO A 527 23.89 1.02 46.45
C PRO A 527 25.00 -0.04 46.72
N VAL A 528 25.87 -0.28 45.71
CA VAL A 528 27.18 -1.00 45.63
C VAL A 528 27.14 -2.47 45.15
N ASP A 529 27.70 -2.75 43.95
CA ASP A 529 29.05 -3.35 43.83
C ASP A 529 29.59 -3.41 42.38
N ALA A 530 30.88 -3.14 42.28
CA ALA A 530 31.74 -3.13 41.12
C ALA A 530 32.75 -4.28 41.21
N ALA A 531 33.27 -4.78 40.08
CA ALA A 531 34.65 -5.28 39.99
C ALA A 531 35.07 -5.53 38.53
N ASP A 532 36.30 -5.09 38.26
CA ASP A 532 37.17 -5.36 37.12
C ASP A 532 37.41 -6.87 36.86
N ASP A 533 37.79 -7.21 35.62
CA ASP A 533 38.97 -8.06 35.46
C ASP A 533 39.67 -7.88 34.09
N LYS A 534 40.99 -7.69 34.15
CA LYS A 534 41.94 -7.76 33.03
C LYS A 534 42.62 -9.12 33.11
N ASN A 535 42.79 -9.85 32.00
CA ASN A 535 44.02 -10.63 31.83
C ASN A 535 44.36 -11.06 30.39
N ASN A 536 45.67 -11.03 30.15
CA ASN A 536 46.45 -11.50 29.01
C ASN A 536 46.29 -13.00 28.72
N ASN A 537 46.46 -13.41 27.45
CA ASN A 537 47.58 -14.31 27.11
C ASN A 537 47.82 -14.48 25.60
N ASP A 538 49.11 -14.41 25.27
CA ASP A 538 49.75 -14.79 24.02
C ASP A 538 49.58 -16.28 23.68
N SER A 539 49.57 -16.61 22.38
CA SER A 539 50.11 -17.88 21.87
C SER A 539 50.59 -17.71 20.43
N LYS A 540 51.90 -17.97 20.23
CA LYS A 540 52.60 -18.12 18.95
C LYS A 540 52.24 -19.45 18.26
N GLY A 541 52.40 -19.50 16.95
CA GLY A 541 52.49 -20.72 16.13
C GLY A 541 52.16 -20.39 14.68
N GLU A 542 53.13 -20.00 13.86
CA GLU A 542 54.00 -20.84 13.02
C GLU A 542 53.53 -20.88 11.56
N HIS A 543 54.50 -20.63 10.67
CA HIS A 543 54.41 -20.57 9.22
C HIS A 543 53.96 -21.88 8.59
N VAL A 544 53.12 -21.80 7.54
CA VAL A 544 53.25 -22.63 6.34
C VAL A 544 52.86 -21.79 5.12
N GLU A 545 53.85 -21.47 4.28
CA GLU A 545 53.68 -21.07 2.88
C GLU A 545 53.14 -22.26 2.08
N VAL A 546 52.10 -22.05 1.28
CA VAL A 546 51.83 -22.92 0.12
C VAL A 546 51.50 -22.06 -1.09
N ASP A 547 52.27 -22.35 -2.13
CA ASP A 547 52.30 -21.77 -3.45
C ASP A 547 50.94 -21.58 -4.12
N LYS A 548 50.86 -20.45 -4.82
CA LYS A 548 49.95 -20.23 -5.93
C LYS A 548 50.60 -20.82 -7.16
N ASP A 549 49.95 -21.77 -7.83
CA ASP A 549 49.92 -21.86 -9.29
C ASP A 549 49.01 -23.01 -9.73
N ASP A 550 48.00 -22.65 -10.54
CA ASP A 550 47.43 -23.40 -11.66
C ASP A 550 45.92 -23.18 -11.80
N ALA A 551 45.57 -22.05 -12.42
CA ALA A 551 44.25 -21.82 -12.96
C ALA A 551 44.33 -21.08 -14.29
N TYR A 552 44.76 -21.75 -15.37
CA TYR A 552 44.39 -21.37 -16.73
C TYR A 552 44.52 -22.58 -17.68
N LYS A 553 43.38 -23.18 -18.04
CA LYS A 553 43.14 -23.72 -19.39
C LYS A 553 41.67 -24.12 -19.60
N VAL A 554 40.93 -23.15 -20.11
CA VAL A 554 39.97 -23.22 -21.23
C VAL A 554 39.88 -24.59 -21.91
N ARG A 555 38.67 -25.16 -21.98
CA ARG A 555 38.13 -25.71 -23.24
C ARG A 555 36.62 -25.90 -23.20
N LYS A 556 36.00 -25.28 -24.21
CA LYS A 556 34.66 -25.51 -24.76
C LYS A 556 34.27 -26.99 -24.81
N LEU A 557 33.05 -27.30 -24.38
CA LEU A 557 31.98 -27.87 -25.20
C LEU A 557 30.64 -27.49 -24.59
#